data_AF-A0A5Q2VXL4-F1
#
_entry.id   AF-A0A5Q2VXL4-F1
#
_cell.length_a   1.000
_cell.length_b   1.000
_cell.length_c   1.000
_cell.angle_alpha   90.00
_cell.angle_beta   90.00
_cell.angle_gamma   90.00
#
_symmetry.space_group_name_H-M   'P 1'
#
loop_
_entity.id
_entity.type
_entity.pdbx_description
1 polymer ?
#
loop_
_entity_poly.entity_id
_entity_poly.type
_entity_poly.pdbx_seq_one_letter_code
_entity_poly.pdbx_strand_id
1 'polypeptide(L)'
;MHGDRQQRHLRGHVMTAKQAMTRRLGIPLAAVALLTAPTLSGCGNEADELEPGTVAVTNPDPRPMIRELEGVPMSPEQTSALADAVVTEEEYLAGFERFRACVRDGGFDLESVTRHGPLVWYEYTEEARPTADECYWREWQELDGSWQIGHPDATEEFEALNYCLELDGHHTGTTIEEVEKLFAESGLDRQTCIEQWLDSGLAWGE
;
A
#
# COMPACT_ATOMS: atom_id res chain seq x y z
N MET A 1 34.88 23.56 -33.98
CA MET A 1 34.98 22.39 -33.08
C MET A 1 33.58 21.77 -33.00
N HIS A 2 33.31 20.78 -33.84
CA HIS A 2 32.06 20.02 -33.86
C HIS A 2 32.35 18.68 -33.21
N GLY A 3 31.68 18.39 -32.09
CA GLY A 3 31.79 17.13 -31.37
C GLY A 3 30.78 16.12 -31.89
N ASP A 4 31.31 15.06 -32.50
CA ASP A 4 30.61 13.84 -32.92
C ASP A 4 29.81 13.22 -31.76
N ARG A 5 28.49 13.10 -31.96
CA ARG A 5 27.60 12.34 -31.09
C ARG A 5 27.49 10.92 -31.66
N GLN A 6 28.37 10.02 -31.23
CA GLN A 6 28.30 8.59 -31.53
C GLN A 6 27.00 7.99 -30.97
N GLN A 7 26.11 7.57 -31.87
CA GLN A 7 25.00 6.68 -31.55
C GLN A 7 25.56 5.27 -31.27
N ARG A 8 25.45 4.80 -30.03
CA ARG A 8 25.67 3.40 -29.70
C ARG A 8 24.36 2.64 -29.87
N HIS A 9 24.40 1.69 -30.80
CA HIS A 9 23.45 0.60 -30.93
C HIS A 9 23.40 -0.23 -29.64
N LEU A 10 22.21 -0.41 -29.08
CA LEU A 10 21.92 -1.53 -28.19
C LEU A 10 21.03 -2.52 -28.94
N ARG A 11 21.64 -3.65 -29.30
CA ARG A 11 20.98 -4.92 -29.66
C ARG A 11 20.78 -5.70 -28.37
N GLY A 12 19.56 -6.13 -28.07
CA GLY A 12 19.26 -7.25 -27.16
C GLY A 12 18.15 -8.06 -27.82
N HIS A 13 18.47 -9.16 -28.51
CA HIS A 13 18.51 -10.54 -27.99
C HIS A 13 17.15 -11.08 -27.54
N VAL A 14 16.53 -11.76 -28.50
CA VAL A 14 15.41 -12.70 -28.37
C VAL A 14 15.82 -13.85 -27.46
N MET A 15 15.07 -14.09 -26.39
CA MET A 15 15.08 -15.35 -25.64
C MET A 15 13.70 -15.99 -25.74
N THR A 16 13.51 -16.80 -26.78
CA THR A 16 12.43 -17.79 -26.86
C THR A 16 12.85 -19.01 -26.04
N ALA A 17 12.25 -19.21 -24.88
CA ALA A 17 12.34 -20.48 -24.16
C ALA A 17 10.95 -21.08 -24.02
N LYS A 18 10.63 -22.00 -24.93
CA LYS A 18 9.57 -22.99 -24.76
C LYS A 18 10.01 -23.92 -23.62
N GLN A 19 9.27 -23.98 -22.53
CA GLN A 19 9.24 -25.17 -21.68
C GLN A 19 7.80 -25.68 -21.56
N ALA A 20 7.61 -26.82 -22.22
CA ALA A 20 6.52 -27.74 -21.98
C ALA A 20 6.91 -28.68 -20.81
N MET A 21 5.91 -29.44 -20.35
CA MET A 21 5.95 -30.55 -19.38
C MET A 21 5.59 -30.09 -17.95
N THR A 22 4.71 -30.74 -17.18
CA THR A 22 4.14 -32.09 -17.28
C THR A 22 2.87 -32.14 -16.42
N ARG A 23 1.76 -32.64 -16.97
CA ARG A 23 0.60 -33.10 -16.18
C ARG A 23 1.04 -34.19 -15.22
N ARG A 24 0.85 -34.01 -13.91
CA ARG A 24 0.86 -35.12 -12.95
C ARG A 24 -0.57 -35.54 -12.62
N LEU A 25 -0.79 -36.83 -12.85
CA LEU A 25 -1.98 -37.61 -12.57
C LEU A 25 -2.22 -37.71 -11.06
N GLY A 26 -3.49 -37.92 -10.73
CA GLY A 26 -4.06 -37.88 -9.39
C GLY A 26 -3.54 -38.92 -8.40
N ILE A 27 -3.81 -38.61 -7.14
CA ILE A 27 -3.90 -39.58 -6.05
C ILE A 27 -5.29 -39.41 -5.42
N PRO A 28 -6.12 -40.47 -5.36
CA PRO A 28 -7.42 -40.43 -4.72
C PRO A 28 -7.33 -40.64 -3.19
N LEU A 29 -8.24 -39.96 -2.48
CA LEU A 29 -8.94 -40.36 -1.25
C LEU A 29 -8.23 -41.25 -0.22
N ALA A 30 -8.10 -40.73 1.00
CA ALA A 30 -8.36 -41.49 2.22
C ALA A 30 -8.98 -40.59 3.29
N ALA A 31 -10.23 -40.87 3.63
CA ALA A 31 -10.95 -40.33 4.77
C ALA A 31 -10.43 -40.95 6.07
N VAL A 32 -10.24 -40.15 7.13
CA VAL A 32 -10.28 -40.63 8.52
C VAL A 32 -10.91 -39.58 9.43
N ALA A 33 -11.94 -40.02 10.12
CA ALA A 33 -12.70 -39.33 11.15
C ALA A 33 -11.90 -39.15 12.46
N LEU A 34 -12.25 -38.17 13.29
CA LEU A 34 -12.90 -38.42 14.59
C LEU A 34 -13.13 -37.10 15.35
N LEU A 35 -14.40 -36.85 15.63
CA LEU A 35 -14.89 -35.91 16.62
C LEU A 35 -14.35 -36.25 18.01
N THR A 36 -13.72 -35.29 18.67
CA THR A 36 -13.68 -35.21 20.14
C THR A 36 -13.83 -33.74 20.53
N ALA A 37 -15.02 -33.37 20.99
CA ALA A 37 -15.29 -32.07 21.58
C ALA A 37 -15.04 -32.16 23.10
N PRO A 38 -14.07 -31.42 23.66
CA PRO A 38 -13.97 -31.26 25.10
C PRO A 38 -15.03 -30.25 25.57
N THR A 39 -16.03 -30.73 26.28
CA THR A 39 -16.91 -29.89 27.10
C THR A 39 -16.12 -29.40 28.32
N LEU A 40 -15.51 -28.22 28.22
CA LEU A 40 -14.97 -27.52 29.39
C LEU A 40 -16.12 -26.81 30.11
N SER A 41 -16.41 -27.35 31.28
CA SER A 41 -17.32 -26.80 32.29
C SER A 41 -16.47 -26.14 33.39
N GLY A 42 -16.87 -24.94 33.83
CA GLY A 42 -16.30 -24.20 34.97
C GLY A 42 -15.24 -23.17 34.56
N CYS A 43 -15.17 -21.95 35.09
CA CYS A 43 -15.83 -21.28 36.22
C CYS A 43 -16.04 -19.81 35.76
N GLY A 44 -17.18 -19.18 36.00
CA GLY A 44 -17.51 -18.66 37.33
C GLY A 44 -16.70 -17.41 37.67
N ASN A 45 -16.73 -16.39 36.81
CA ASN A 45 -16.33 -15.02 37.16
C ASN A 45 -17.54 -14.13 36.91
N GLU A 46 -17.86 -13.34 37.91
CA GLU A 46 -18.97 -12.39 37.97
C GLU A 46 -19.05 -11.59 36.67
N ALA A 47 -20.22 -11.67 36.01
CA ALA A 47 -20.59 -10.78 34.94
C ALA A 47 -20.76 -9.39 35.55
N ASP A 48 -19.65 -8.66 35.63
CA ASP A 48 -19.73 -7.21 35.55
C ASP A 48 -20.29 -6.93 34.16
N GLU A 49 -21.56 -6.51 34.16
CA GLU A 49 -22.36 -6.16 33.00
C GLU A 49 -21.63 -4.98 32.34
N LEU A 50 -20.66 -5.30 31.47
CA LEU A 50 -20.14 -4.37 30.48
C LEU A 50 -21.32 -4.05 29.59
N GLU A 51 -22.09 -3.04 30.00
CA GLU A 51 -22.84 -2.20 29.09
C GLU A 51 -21.98 -2.05 27.83
N PRO A 52 -22.52 -2.26 26.61
CA PRO A 52 -21.83 -1.93 25.38
C PRO A 52 -21.65 -0.40 25.32
N GLY A 53 -20.76 0.09 26.19
CA GLY A 53 -20.22 1.40 26.22
C GLY A 53 -19.42 1.50 24.95
N THR A 54 -20.01 2.20 24.00
CA THR A 54 -19.32 2.81 22.87
C THR A 54 -18.13 3.56 23.48
N VAL A 55 -16.98 2.89 23.54
CA VAL A 55 -15.72 3.57 23.80
C VAL A 55 -15.51 4.35 22.52
N ALA A 56 -16.02 5.59 22.50
CA ALA A 56 -15.60 6.56 21.52
C ALA A 56 -14.08 6.59 21.66
N VAL A 57 -13.39 6.01 20.68
CA VAL A 57 -11.96 6.20 20.51
C VAL A 57 -11.83 7.66 20.11
N THR A 58 -11.94 8.56 21.09
CA THR A 58 -11.55 9.95 20.93
C THR A 58 -10.05 9.89 20.85
N ASN A 59 -9.53 9.84 19.63
CA ASN A 59 -8.09 9.91 19.37
C ASN A 59 -7.60 11.18 20.07
N PRO A 60 -6.84 11.07 21.18
CA PRO A 60 -6.49 12.22 21.98
C PRO A 60 -5.59 13.12 21.13
N ASP A 61 -6.08 14.32 20.81
CA ASP A 61 -5.36 15.47 20.21
C ASP A 61 -4.09 15.06 19.45
N PRO A 62 -4.15 14.83 18.12
CA PRO A 62 -3.02 14.30 17.34
C PRO A 62 -1.85 15.28 17.44
N ARG A 63 -0.92 14.97 18.34
CA ARG A 63 0.30 15.75 18.51
C ARG A 63 1.29 15.34 17.45
N PRO A 64 1.99 16.31 16.84
CA PRO A 64 3.07 15.98 15.94
C PRO A 64 4.16 15.20 16.67
N MET A 65 4.60 14.12 16.03
CA MET A 65 5.78 13.37 16.48
C MET A 65 7.06 14.21 16.34
N ILE A 66 7.04 15.21 15.45
CA ILE A 66 8.13 16.17 15.24
C ILE A 66 7.84 17.42 16.07
N ARG A 67 8.71 17.72 17.04
CA ARG A 67 8.52 18.85 17.95
C ARG A 67 8.42 20.18 17.21
N GLU A 68 9.15 20.31 16.10
CA GLU A 68 9.17 21.49 15.24
C GLU A 68 7.82 21.78 14.58
N LEU A 69 6.92 20.79 14.49
CA LEU A 69 5.58 20.95 13.94
C LEU A 69 4.53 21.26 15.02
N GLU A 70 4.92 21.30 16.31
CA GLU A 70 4.01 21.67 17.39
C GLU A 70 3.41 23.06 17.14
N GLY A 71 2.08 23.11 17.02
CA GLY A 71 1.34 24.35 16.80
C GLY A 71 1.09 24.71 15.33
N VAL A 72 1.51 23.88 14.38
CA VAL A 72 1.03 23.99 12.99
C VAL A 72 -0.40 23.47 12.93
N PRO A 73 -1.41 24.32 12.67
CA PRO A 73 -2.79 23.85 12.58
C PRO A 73 -3.02 23.12 11.26
N MET A 74 -3.92 22.12 11.26
CA MET A 74 -4.46 21.56 10.03
C MET A 74 -5.19 22.62 9.22
N SER A 75 -5.21 22.47 7.89
CA SER A 75 -6.04 23.30 7.04
C SER A 75 -7.53 23.05 7.30
N PRO A 76 -8.39 24.05 7.07
CA PRO A 76 -9.85 23.89 7.15
C PRO A 76 -10.36 22.75 6.27
N GLU A 77 -9.76 22.57 5.09
CA GLU A 77 -10.11 21.53 4.13
C GLU A 77 -9.79 20.12 4.66
N GLN A 78 -8.59 19.92 5.23
CA GLN A 78 -8.24 18.66 5.89
C GLN A 78 -9.15 18.39 7.10
N THR A 79 -9.42 19.41 7.93
CA THR A 79 -10.33 19.29 9.07
C THR A 79 -11.74 18.90 8.65
N SER A 80 -12.24 19.47 7.54
CA SER A 80 -13.57 19.16 7.01
C SER A 80 -13.66 17.74 6.46
N ALA A 81 -12.63 17.28 5.74
CA ALA A 81 -12.58 15.94 5.16
C ALA A 81 -12.45 14.83 6.23
N LEU A 82 -12.01 15.17 7.45
CA LEU A 82 -11.94 14.23 8.57
C LEU A 82 -13.19 14.25 9.46
N ALA A 83 -14.18 15.11 9.16
CA ALA A 83 -15.30 15.38 10.07
C ALA A 83 -16.24 14.18 10.27
N ASP A 84 -16.34 13.29 9.28
CA ASP A 84 -17.16 12.07 9.35
C ASP A 84 -16.32 10.80 9.64
N ALA A 85 -15.01 10.97 9.87
CA ALA A 85 -14.03 9.91 10.10
C ALA A 85 -13.91 8.90 8.93
N VAL A 86 -14.32 9.25 7.72
CA VAL A 86 -14.19 8.41 6.52
C VAL A 86 -13.51 9.22 5.42
N VAL A 87 -12.24 8.93 5.16
CA VAL A 87 -11.53 9.57 4.03
C VAL A 87 -11.86 8.84 2.74
N THR A 88 -12.40 9.57 1.76
CA THR A 88 -12.63 9.07 0.40
C THR A 88 -11.39 9.25 -0.49
N GLU A 89 -11.33 8.53 -1.62
CA GLU A 89 -10.19 8.68 -2.56
C GLU A 89 -10.08 10.11 -3.08
N GLU A 90 -11.22 10.75 -3.34
CA GLU A 90 -11.28 12.14 -3.82
C GLU A 90 -10.68 13.10 -2.77
N GLU A 91 -11.02 12.94 -1.49
CA GLU A 91 -10.48 13.76 -0.41
C GLU A 91 -8.99 13.53 -0.19
N TYR A 92 -8.56 12.27 -0.23
CA TYR A 92 -7.15 11.89 -0.15
C TYR A 92 -6.34 12.55 -1.26
N LEU A 93 -6.78 12.45 -2.52
CA LEU A 93 -6.09 13.06 -3.66
C LEU A 93 -6.17 14.59 -3.63
N ALA A 94 -7.30 15.17 -3.22
CA ALA A 94 -7.42 16.61 -3.05
C ALA A 94 -6.47 17.13 -1.95
N GLY A 95 -6.27 16.36 -0.88
CA GLY A 95 -5.27 16.63 0.16
C GLY A 95 -3.85 16.63 -0.40
N PHE A 96 -3.49 15.60 -1.17
CA PHE A 96 -2.19 15.54 -1.84
C PHE A 96 -1.93 16.76 -2.72
N GLU A 97 -2.93 17.19 -3.50
CA GLU A 97 -2.79 18.34 -4.38
C GLU A 97 -2.60 19.66 -3.60
N ARG A 98 -3.26 19.82 -2.45
CA ARG A 98 -3.01 20.98 -1.56
C ARG A 98 -1.62 20.95 -0.96
N PHE A 99 -1.16 19.78 -0.50
CA PHE A 99 0.21 19.58 -0.04
C PHE A 99 1.22 19.96 -1.12
N ARG A 100 1.08 19.43 -2.33
CA ARG A 100 1.96 19.73 -3.47
C ARG A 100 1.95 21.21 -3.84
N ALA A 101 0.79 21.86 -3.82
CA ALA A 101 0.68 23.29 -4.07
C ALA A 101 1.38 24.12 -2.97
N CYS A 102 1.21 23.74 -1.71
CA CYS A 102 1.87 24.38 -0.57
C CYS A 102 3.41 24.33 -0.68
N VAL A 103 3.97 23.17 -1.04
CA VAL A 103 5.42 23.02 -1.25
C VAL A 103 5.90 23.93 -2.38
N ARG A 104 5.12 24.03 -3.46
CA ARG A 104 5.40 24.93 -4.59
C ARG A 104 5.37 26.40 -4.23
N ASP A 105 4.41 26.81 -3.40
CA ASP A 105 4.35 28.18 -2.89
C ASP A 105 5.55 28.52 -2.00
N GLY A 106 6.15 27.51 -1.36
CA GLY A 106 7.43 27.62 -0.66
C GLY A 106 8.68 27.65 -1.55
N GLY A 107 8.52 27.54 -2.88
CA GLY A 107 9.61 27.61 -3.85
C GLY A 107 10.29 26.27 -4.16
N PHE A 108 9.69 25.15 -3.77
CA PHE A 108 10.19 23.79 -4.01
C PHE A 108 9.17 22.97 -4.81
N ASP A 109 9.57 21.90 -5.49
CA ASP A 109 8.63 20.95 -6.09
C ASP A 109 8.83 19.56 -5.47
N LEU A 110 7.79 18.73 -5.54
CA LEU A 110 7.91 17.30 -5.24
C LEU A 110 8.49 16.57 -6.45
N GLU A 111 9.37 15.63 -6.19
CA GLU A 111 10.02 14.77 -7.19
C GLU A 111 9.34 13.39 -7.21
N SER A 112 9.58 12.63 -8.29
CA SER A 112 9.17 11.21 -8.41
C SER A 112 7.71 10.92 -8.06
N VAL A 113 6.80 11.87 -8.33
CA VAL A 113 5.38 11.71 -7.96
C VAL A 113 4.72 10.64 -8.82
N THR A 114 4.31 9.54 -8.19
CA THR A 114 3.69 8.38 -8.86
C THR A 114 2.56 7.80 -8.01
N ARG A 115 1.69 7.00 -8.64
CA ARG A 115 0.57 6.30 -8.00
C ARG A 115 0.85 4.80 -7.97
N HIS A 116 0.74 4.23 -6.77
CA HIS A 116 0.91 2.81 -6.47
C HIS A 116 -0.39 2.29 -5.87
N GLY A 117 -1.24 1.72 -6.72
CA GLY A 117 -2.63 1.43 -6.37
C GLY A 117 -3.37 2.68 -5.85
N PRO A 118 -3.95 2.64 -4.63
CA PRO A 118 -4.62 3.78 -4.02
C PRO A 118 -3.66 4.79 -3.37
N LEU A 119 -2.35 4.50 -3.28
CA LEU A 119 -1.36 5.37 -2.62
C LEU A 119 -0.63 6.28 -3.60
N VAL A 120 -0.10 7.38 -3.06
CA VAL A 120 0.70 8.35 -3.80
C VAL A 120 2.10 8.34 -3.20
N TRP A 121 3.08 8.10 -4.04
CA TRP A 121 4.49 8.12 -3.68
C TRP A 121 5.11 9.39 -4.25
N TYR A 122 6.04 9.96 -3.51
CA TYR A 122 6.71 11.19 -3.86
C TYR A 122 8.03 11.30 -3.11
N GLU A 123 8.90 12.15 -3.62
CA GLU A 123 10.18 12.51 -3.02
C GLU A 123 10.29 14.03 -2.90
N TYR A 124 11.22 14.51 -2.09
CA TYR A 124 11.59 15.91 -2.03
C TYR A 124 13.06 16.04 -1.60
N THR A 125 13.70 17.14 -1.99
CA THR A 125 15.11 17.37 -1.65
C THR A 125 15.29 17.71 -0.16
N GLU A 126 16.50 17.52 0.36
CA GLU A 126 16.85 17.86 1.74
C GLU A 126 16.56 19.34 2.06
N GLU A 127 16.79 20.24 1.09
CA GLU A 127 16.50 21.66 1.21
C GLU A 127 15.01 21.96 1.30
N ALA A 128 14.18 21.16 0.61
CA ALA A 128 12.73 21.27 0.63
C ALA A 128 12.12 20.72 1.92
N ARG A 129 12.81 19.83 2.65
CA ARG A 129 12.26 19.11 3.81
C ARG A 129 11.53 19.99 4.83
N PRO A 130 12.09 21.11 5.34
CA PRO A 130 11.38 21.90 6.34
C PRO A 130 10.03 22.43 5.84
N THR A 131 9.98 22.86 4.58
CA THR A 131 8.75 23.30 3.91
C THR A 131 7.80 22.13 3.67
N ALA A 132 8.33 21.00 3.19
CA ALA A 132 7.55 19.80 2.92
C ALA A 132 6.91 19.25 4.19
N ASP A 133 7.64 19.16 5.30
CA ASP A 133 7.13 18.66 6.58
C ASP A 133 6.00 19.56 7.12
N GLU A 134 6.16 20.88 7.06
CA GLU A 134 5.10 21.83 7.47
C GLU A 134 3.86 21.70 6.57
N CYS A 135 4.06 21.66 5.24
CA CYS A 135 2.97 21.53 4.27
C CYS A 135 2.26 20.18 4.38
N TYR A 136 2.99 19.09 4.60
CA TYR A 136 2.45 17.75 4.75
C TYR A 136 1.55 17.68 5.98
N TRP A 137 2.06 18.13 7.13
CA TRP A 137 1.30 18.23 8.38
C TRP A 137 0.01 19.05 8.18
N ARG A 138 0.14 20.25 7.61
CA ARG A 138 -1.00 21.16 7.45
C ARG A 138 -2.06 20.64 6.49
N GLU A 139 -1.67 20.06 5.35
CA GLU A 139 -2.59 19.83 4.24
C GLU A 139 -3.06 18.39 4.05
N TRP A 140 -2.27 17.40 4.49
CA TRP A 140 -2.47 16.03 4.02
C TRP A 140 -2.19 14.89 5.01
N GLN A 141 -1.33 15.06 6.02
CA GLN A 141 -0.87 13.94 6.85
C GLN A 141 -1.98 13.11 7.51
N GLU A 142 -3.00 13.73 8.09
CA GLU A 142 -4.07 12.99 8.78
C GLU A 142 -5.00 12.30 7.77
N LEU A 143 -5.17 12.89 6.59
CA LEU A 143 -5.86 12.24 5.47
C LEU A 143 -5.08 11.03 4.97
N ASP A 144 -3.78 11.19 4.77
CA ASP A 144 -2.87 10.15 4.32
C ASP A 144 -2.82 8.98 5.32
N GLY A 145 -2.61 9.26 6.61
CA GLY A 145 -2.65 8.25 7.66
C GLY A 145 -3.98 7.52 7.74
N SER A 146 -5.11 8.25 7.72
CA SER A 146 -6.45 7.63 7.74
C SER A 146 -6.73 6.78 6.50
N TRP A 147 -6.29 7.26 5.32
CA TRP A 147 -6.43 6.55 4.06
C TRP A 147 -5.61 5.26 4.05
N GLN A 148 -4.34 5.30 4.47
CA GLN A 148 -3.45 4.13 4.55
C GLN A 148 -3.97 3.07 5.53
N ILE A 149 -4.58 3.46 6.65
CA ILE A 149 -5.22 2.52 7.58
C ILE A 149 -6.34 1.72 6.88
N GLY A 150 -7.11 2.37 6.01
CA GLY A 150 -8.17 1.73 5.22
C GLY A 150 -7.67 0.96 3.99
N HIS A 151 -6.41 1.16 3.60
CA HIS A 151 -5.79 0.55 2.43
C HIS A 151 -4.45 -0.12 2.79
N PRO A 152 -4.43 -1.04 3.78
CA PRO A 152 -3.21 -1.75 4.17
C PRO A 152 -2.67 -2.64 3.05
N ASP A 153 -3.49 -2.87 2.03
CA ASP A 153 -3.25 -3.74 0.88
C ASP A 153 -2.45 -3.04 -0.22
N ALA A 154 -2.16 -1.75 -0.10
CA ALA A 154 -1.37 -1.03 -1.10
C ALA A 154 0.14 -1.14 -0.81
N THR A 155 0.62 -2.36 -0.60
CA THR A 155 2.02 -2.66 -0.29
C THR A 155 2.77 -3.11 -1.54
N GLU A 156 4.10 -3.03 -1.49
CA GLU A 156 4.99 -3.65 -2.48
C GLU A 156 4.64 -5.13 -2.71
N GLU A 157 4.25 -5.84 -1.65
CA GLU A 157 3.83 -7.23 -1.76
C GLU A 157 2.58 -7.38 -2.63
N PHE A 158 1.56 -6.53 -2.44
CA PHE A 158 0.36 -6.55 -3.28
C PHE A 158 0.67 -6.29 -4.76
N GLU A 159 1.56 -5.33 -5.04
CA GLU A 159 2.00 -5.04 -6.41
C GLU A 159 2.76 -6.22 -7.01
N ALA A 160 3.68 -6.83 -6.25
CA ALA A 160 4.42 -8.00 -6.67
C ALA A 160 3.47 -9.17 -7.02
N LEU A 161 2.49 -9.44 -6.18
CA LEU A 161 1.53 -10.52 -6.39
C LEU A 161 0.67 -10.26 -7.63
N ASN A 162 0.18 -9.03 -7.82
CA ASN A 162 -0.58 -8.66 -9.01
C ASN A 162 0.26 -8.74 -10.29
N TYR A 163 1.51 -8.31 -10.25
CA TYR A 163 2.45 -8.46 -11.37
C TYR A 163 2.59 -9.92 -11.80
N CYS A 164 2.77 -10.84 -10.86
CA CYS A 164 2.92 -12.26 -11.18
C CYS A 164 1.63 -12.89 -11.69
N LEU A 165 0.47 -12.49 -11.15
CA LEU A 165 -0.83 -12.92 -11.67
C LEU A 165 -0.98 -12.51 -13.14
N GLU A 166 -0.67 -11.25 -13.47
CA GLU A 166 -0.71 -10.77 -14.85
C GLU A 166 0.27 -11.53 -15.76
N LEU A 167 1.51 -11.75 -15.29
CA LEU A 167 2.54 -12.45 -16.05
C LEU A 167 2.16 -13.91 -16.39
N ASP A 168 1.44 -14.58 -15.48
CA ASP A 168 0.93 -15.94 -15.68
C ASP A 168 -0.42 -15.97 -16.44
N GLY A 169 -0.94 -14.80 -16.84
CA GLY A 169 -2.16 -14.67 -17.63
C GLY A 169 -3.46 -14.73 -16.82
N HIS A 170 -3.37 -14.53 -15.51
CA HIS A 170 -4.52 -14.32 -14.63
C HIS A 170 -4.95 -12.85 -14.65
N HIS A 171 -6.18 -12.59 -14.18
CA HIS A 171 -6.61 -11.23 -13.88
C HIS A 171 -6.01 -10.78 -12.54
N THR A 172 -5.85 -9.47 -12.36
CA THR A 172 -5.39 -8.86 -11.12
C THR A 172 -6.55 -8.62 -10.16
N GLY A 173 -6.23 -8.60 -8.86
CA GLY A 173 -7.17 -8.23 -7.81
C GLY A 173 -7.05 -6.75 -7.45
N THR A 174 -8.12 -6.18 -6.91
CA THR A 174 -8.18 -4.78 -6.46
C THR A 174 -8.02 -4.62 -4.95
N THR A 175 -8.04 -5.72 -4.20
CA THR A 175 -7.85 -5.81 -2.74
C THR A 175 -6.93 -6.97 -2.39
N ILE A 176 -6.25 -6.97 -1.24
CA ILE A 176 -5.34 -8.08 -0.87
C ILE A 176 -6.12 -9.38 -0.80
N GLU A 177 -7.36 -9.36 -0.31
CA GLU A 177 -8.20 -10.55 -0.21
C GLU A 177 -8.46 -11.15 -1.60
N GLU A 178 -8.75 -10.32 -2.60
CA GLU A 178 -8.90 -10.77 -3.98
C GLU A 178 -7.58 -11.32 -4.54
N VAL A 179 -6.48 -10.58 -4.34
CA VAL A 179 -5.16 -11.00 -4.83
C VAL A 179 -4.71 -12.31 -4.20
N GLU A 180 -4.83 -12.46 -2.89
CA GLU A 180 -4.47 -13.69 -2.18
C GLU A 180 -5.31 -14.88 -2.62
N LYS A 181 -6.61 -14.67 -2.83
CA LYS A 181 -7.49 -15.70 -3.37
C LYS A 181 -7.03 -16.12 -4.77
N LEU A 182 -6.76 -15.16 -5.66
CA LEU A 182 -6.28 -15.42 -7.01
C LEU A 182 -4.94 -16.15 -7.01
N PHE A 183 -4.04 -15.76 -6.10
CA PHE A 183 -2.74 -16.38 -5.95
C PHE A 183 -2.82 -17.82 -5.44
N ALA A 184 -3.75 -18.09 -4.50
CA ALA A 184 -4.03 -19.44 -4.03
C ALA A 184 -4.62 -20.33 -5.13
N GLU A 185 -5.44 -19.76 -6.03
CA GLU A 185 -6.07 -20.48 -7.15
C GLU A 185 -5.11 -20.72 -8.34
N SER A 186 -4.15 -19.82 -8.58
CA SER A 186 -3.16 -19.96 -9.67
C SER A 186 -2.11 -21.03 -9.37
N GLY A 187 -1.84 -21.30 -8.09
CA GLY A 187 -0.76 -22.21 -7.67
C GLY A 187 0.64 -21.62 -7.89
N LEU A 188 0.74 -20.31 -8.09
CA LEU A 188 2.00 -19.58 -8.13
C LEU A 188 2.70 -19.65 -6.77
N ASP A 189 4.03 -19.68 -6.79
CA ASP A 189 4.83 -19.63 -5.56
C ASP A 189 5.10 -18.17 -5.17
N ARG A 190 4.71 -17.80 -3.94
CA ARG A 190 4.78 -16.41 -3.46
C ARG A 190 6.21 -15.88 -3.41
N GLN A 191 7.14 -16.69 -2.89
CA GLN A 191 8.53 -16.28 -2.74
C GLN A 191 9.18 -16.05 -4.11
N THR A 192 9.00 -17.00 -5.03
CA THR A 192 9.50 -16.90 -6.40
C THR A 192 8.93 -15.67 -7.11
N CYS A 193 7.66 -15.37 -6.88
CA CYS A 193 7.01 -14.19 -7.45
C CYS A 193 7.64 -12.88 -6.96
N ILE A 194 7.81 -12.73 -5.65
CA ILE A 194 8.43 -11.54 -5.07
C ILE A 194 9.86 -11.37 -5.59
N GLU A 195 10.65 -12.45 -5.64
CA GLU A 195 12.01 -12.43 -6.20
C GLU A 195 12.01 -11.99 -7.67
N GLN A 196 11.10 -12.54 -8.48
CA GLN A 196 10.98 -12.18 -9.89
C GLN A 196 10.54 -10.73 -10.10
N TRP A 197 9.63 -10.23 -9.27
CA TRP A 197 9.20 -8.84 -9.29
C TRP A 197 10.35 -7.89 -8.91
N LEU A 198 11.11 -8.21 -7.87
CA LEU A 198 12.31 -7.45 -7.48
C LEU A 198 13.36 -7.43 -8.61
N ASP A 199 13.60 -8.57 -9.26
CA ASP A 199 14.54 -8.70 -10.38
C ASP A 199 14.06 -7.99 -11.66
N SER A 200 12.75 -7.68 -11.77
CA SER A 200 12.18 -7.01 -12.94
C SER A 200 12.56 -5.53 -13.04
N GLY A 201 13.08 -4.93 -11.96
CA GLY A 201 13.34 -3.49 -11.85
C GLY A 201 12.10 -2.65 -11.55
N LEU A 202 10.89 -3.23 -11.64
CA LEU A 202 9.63 -2.52 -11.39
C LEU A 202 9.47 -2.09 -9.92
N ALA A 203 10.07 -2.84 -8.99
CA ALA A 203 10.09 -2.49 -7.57
C ALA A 203 10.75 -1.12 -7.28
N TRP A 204 11.57 -0.62 -8.21
CA TRP A 204 12.38 0.59 -8.03
C TRP A 204 11.96 1.74 -8.95
N GLY A 205 10.89 1.55 -9.75
CA GLY A 205 10.41 2.57 -10.68
C GLY A 205 11.38 2.92 -11.82
N GLU A 206 12.30 2.02 -12.18
CA GLU A 206 13.32 2.22 -13.25
C GLU A 206 12.80 1.97 -14.68
#